data_AF-A0A7C2H526-F1
#
_entry.id   AF-A0A7C2H526-F1
#
_cell.length_a   1.000
_cell.length_b   1.000
_cell.length_c   1.000
_cell.angle_alpha   90.00
_cell.angle_beta   90.00
_cell.angle_gamma   90.00
#
_symmetry.space_group_name_H-M   'P 1'
#
loop_
_entity.id
_entity.type
_entity.pdbx_description
1 polymer ?
#
loop_
_entity_poly.entity_id
_entity_poly.type
_entity_poly.pdbx_seq_one_letter_code
_entity_poly.pdbx_strand_id
1 'polypeptide(L)'
;MTKLSRIVLHGFKSFADRVAIPLAPGFNVICGPNGSGKSNLVEAILFALGVSTARQIRAPRLEELIFHGTKNRNPAKYCVVSIYLDNSDGRLPGGKQVKISRKVTQKGLSIFRLDGKVVTRSKLLDFLANANISPYGYNIIMQGDINKIIEMSPTERREIISQLAGIQEFDEKKHKAMLELEKVERHINEMQIVAREKSALLQKLMEEATNAELYEKLNEEAKKLRASILKLELERKKRGLERIRERLSGLEAELQNVSNELEVANREMEELLKKSGTLTKEIIRLSRNYELRRKIDVVKTELIRKRDELRFLELELERMKTKDRVFEALSGRKGVVATFEEIVEIPPKYELAFEVALGPRLRSIVVESEEVAIACIEELRQKKLGRARFLPLDRIKSEREVPKPPIGKAAVELVTFRPEYEHVVRYVLGNLVVVDDLKSAKELSGFRVVTIDGDLVEQSGEYVGG
;
A
#
# COMPACT_ATOMS: atom_id res chain seq x y z
N MET A 1 36.19 -85.33 86.90
CA MET A 1 34.88 -85.90 86.52
C MET A 1 33.84 -85.39 87.48
N THR A 2 32.81 -84.72 86.96
CA THR A 2 31.64 -84.29 87.72
C THR A 2 30.89 -85.52 88.25
N LYS A 3 30.58 -85.56 89.54
CA LYS A 3 30.02 -86.76 90.21
C LYS A 3 28.79 -86.44 91.03
N LEU A 4 27.83 -87.36 91.11
CA LEU A 4 26.69 -87.24 92.01
C LEU A 4 27.13 -87.52 93.45
N SER A 5 27.02 -86.52 94.33
CA SER A 5 27.47 -86.60 95.73
C SER A 5 26.33 -86.82 96.72
N ARG A 6 25.13 -86.30 96.41
CA ARG A 6 23.98 -86.41 97.30
C ARG A 6 22.67 -86.26 96.54
N ILE A 7 21.66 -87.01 96.96
CA ILE A 7 20.28 -86.89 96.49
C ILE A 7 19.40 -86.54 97.69
N VAL A 8 18.51 -85.56 97.55
CA VAL A 8 17.54 -85.16 98.57
C VAL A 8 16.15 -85.22 97.96
N LEU A 9 15.28 -86.02 98.58
CA LEU A 9 13.93 -86.33 98.15
C LEU A 9 12.96 -85.79 99.19
N HIS A 10 11.81 -85.29 98.76
CA HIS A 10 10.72 -84.93 99.66
C HIS A 10 9.39 -85.08 98.92
N GLY A 11 8.46 -85.86 99.48
CA GLY A 11 7.14 -86.09 98.91
C GLY A 11 7.16 -86.78 97.54
N PHE A 12 8.23 -87.51 97.17
CA PHE A 12 8.41 -88.12 95.84
C PHE A 12 8.13 -89.62 95.89
N LYS A 13 7.08 -90.09 95.20
CA LYS A 13 6.63 -91.50 95.20
C LYS A 13 6.64 -92.08 96.61
N SER A 14 7.43 -93.12 96.88
CA SER A 14 7.54 -93.78 98.19
C SER A 14 8.21 -92.95 99.28
N PHE A 15 8.82 -91.79 98.96
CA PHE A 15 9.55 -90.94 99.90
C PHE A 15 8.67 -89.80 100.41
N ALA A 16 7.87 -90.09 101.44
CA ALA A 16 6.94 -89.12 102.01
C ALA A 16 7.65 -88.01 102.82
N ASP A 17 8.65 -88.37 103.61
CA ASP A 17 9.50 -87.42 104.36
C ASP A 17 10.66 -86.90 103.54
N ARG A 18 11.32 -85.86 104.06
CA ARG A 18 12.61 -85.41 103.56
C ARG A 18 13.67 -86.49 103.84
N VAL A 19 14.16 -87.13 102.78
CA VAL A 19 15.24 -88.12 102.84
C VAL A 19 16.46 -87.58 102.11
N ALA A 20 17.63 -87.64 102.75
CA ALA A 20 18.90 -87.28 102.15
C ALA A 20 19.79 -88.52 102.05
N ILE A 21 20.19 -88.88 100.84
CA ILE A 21 21.01 -90.04 100.52
C ILE A 21 22.37 -89.54 100.06
N PRO A 22 23.43 -89.66 100.89
CA PRO A 22 24.79 -89.39 100.46
C PRO A 22 25.29 -90.52 99.54
N LEU A 23 26.08 -90.17 98.53
CA LEU A 23 26.78 -91.12 97.67
C LEU A 23 28.28 -90.95 97.86
N ALA A 24 28.97 -92.07 98.05
CA ALA A 24 30.41 -92.08 98.19
C ALA A 24 31.09 -91.93 96.81
N PRO A 25 32.33 -91.41 96.74
CA PRO A 25 33.15 -91.51 95.54
C PRO A 25 33.36 -92.98 95.15
N GLY A 26 33.32 -93.28 93.85
CA GLY A 26 33.54 -94.63 93.33
C GLY A 26 32.22 -95.35 93.05
N PHE A 27 32.16 -96.65 93.37
CA PHE A 27 31.04 -97.52 93.03
C PHE A 27 30.01 -97.57 94.16
N ASN A 28 28.74 -97.28 93.85
CA ASN A 28 27.64 -97.28 94.83
C ASN A 28 26.63 -98.35 94.45
N VAL A 29 26.22 -99.18 95.42
CA VAL A 29 25.21 -100.23 95.24
C VAL A 29 23.98 -99.91 96.07
N ILE A 30 22.81 -99.94 95.43
CA ILE A 30 21.51 -99.76 96.08
C ILE A 30 20.80 -101.12 96.13
N CYS A 31 20.69 -101.71 97.32
CA CYS A 31 20.04 -102.99 97.54
C CYS A 31 18.79 -102.86 98.44
N GLY A 32 17.95 -103.89 98.44
CA GLY A 32 16.70 -103.92 99.22
C GLY A 32 15.67 -104.90 98.64
N PRO A 33 14.57 -105.19 99.35
CA PRO A 33 13.52 -106.12 98.89
C PRO A 33 12.85 -105.67 97.58
N ASN A 34 12.19 -106.58 96.87
CA ASN A 34 11.36 -106.21 95.72
C ASN A 34 10.21 -105.29 96.17
N GLY A 35 9.91 -104.25 95.38
CA GLY A 35 8.90 -103.24 95.74
C GLY A 35 9.33 -102.18 96.77
N SER A 36 10.55 -102.24 97.33
CA SER A 36 11.06 -101.27 98.33
C SER A 36 11.37 -99.87 97.79
N GLY A 37 11.07 -99.57 96.52
CA GLY A 37 11.30 -98.25 95.93
C GLY A 37 12.70 -98.02 95.36
N LYS A 38 13.54 -99.06 95.20
CA LYS A 38 14.88 -98.95 94.58
C LYS A 38 14.87 -98.21 93.24
N SER A 39 13.95 -98.60 92.34
CA SER A 39 13.80 -97.96 91.03
C SER A 39 13.31 -96.50 91.12
N ASN A 40 12.61 -96.12 92.19
CA ASN A 40 12.15 -94.74 92.40
C ASN A 40 13.34 -93.80 92.63
N LEU A 41 14.48 -94.30 93.12
CA LEU A 41 15.68 -93.49 93.31
C LEU A 41 16.31 -93.08 91.97
N VAL A 42 16.41 -94.01 91.02
CA VAL A 42 16.91 -93.73 89.66
C VAL A 42 15.96 -92.77 88.93
N GLU A 43 14.66 -93.00 89.05
CA GLU A 43 13.64 -92.09 88.51
C GLU A 43 13.72 -90.68 89.12
N ALA A 44 14.05 -90.57 90.40
CA ALA A 44 14.22 -89.28 91.05
C ALA A 44 15.41 -88.51 90.45
N ILE A 45 16.52 -89.20 90.16
CA ILE A 45 17.67 -88.60 89.46
C ILE A 45 17.25 -88.12 88.07
N LEU A 46 16.59 -88.96 87.27
CA LEU A 46 16.09 -88.60 85.94
C LEU A 46 15.10 -87.44 85.98
N PHE A 47 14.21 -87.44 86.97
CA PHE A 47 13.25 -86.37 87.21
C PHE A 47 13.98 -85.05 87.47
N ALA A 48 14.99 -85.04 88.34
CA ALA A 48 15.80 -83.85 88.62
C ALA A 48 16.61 -83.36 87.40
N LEU A 49 17.11 -84.29 86.58
CA LEU A 49 17.83 -83.98 85.33
C LEU A 49 16.93 -83.49 84.18
N GLY A 50 15.60 -83.51 84.35
CA GLY A 50 14.67 -82.88 83.40
C GLY A 50 13.98 -83.82 82.42
N VAL A 51 13.97 -85.13 82.70
CA VAL A 51 13.11 -86.07 81.97
C VAL A 51 11.64 -85.72 82.22
N SER A 52 10.85 -85.58 81.15
CA SER A 52 9.42 -85.23 81.23
C SER A 52 8.49 -86.32 80.68
N THR A 53 9.03 -87.41 80.14
CA THR A 53 8.26 -88.44 79.45
C THR A 53 7.77 -89.52 80.42
N ALA A 54 6.48 -89.87 80.29
CA ALA A 54 5.82 -90.91 81.07
C ALA A 54 6.51 -92.29 80.97
N ARG A 55 7.15 -92.55 79.83
CA ARG A 55 7.86 -93.81 79.51
C ARG A 55 9.08 -94.06 80.41
N GLN A 56 9.78 -93.02 80.87
CA GLN A 56 11.01 -93.16 81.65
C GLN A 56 10.82 -92.98 83.17
N ILE A 57 9.83 -92.19 83.61
CA ILE A 57 9.56 -91.95 85.04
C ILE A 57 8.36 -92.81 85.55
N ARG A 58 7.83 -93.72 84.72
CA ARG A 58 6.70 -94.62 85.05
C ARG A 58 5.57 -93.87 85.77
N ALA A 59 5.13 -92.77 85.16
CA ALA A 59 4.04 -91.93 85.63
C ALA A 59 3.45 -91.16 84.42
N PRO A 60 2.18 -91.37 84.04
CA PRO A 60 1.56 -90.66 82.92
C PRO A 60 1.48 -89.14 83.12
N ARG A 61 1.36 -88.66 84.37
CA ARG A 61 1.36 -87.23 84.71
C ARG A 61 2.39 -86.90 85.78
N LEU A 62 2.95 -85.69 85.76
CA LEU A 62 3.97 -85.25 86.72
C LEU A 62 3.45 -85.18 88.16
N GLU A 63 2.18 -84.86 88.36
CA GLU A 63 1.53 -84.81 89.67
C GLU A 63 1.42 -86.19 90.33
N GLU A 64 1.43 -87.28 89.55
CA GLU A 64 1.43 -88.66 90.07
C GLU A 64 2.77 -89.07 90.68
N LEU A 65 3.83 -88.27 90.50
CA LEU A 65 5.10 -88.44 91.18
C LEU A 65 5.07 -87.99 92.64
N ILE A 66 3.99 -87.35 93.07
CA ILE A 66 3.79 -86.90 94.44
C ILE A 66 3.36 -88.09 95.31
N PHE A 67 3.85 -88.18 96.54
CA PHE A 67 3.41 -89.20 97.49
C PHE A 67 1.90 -89.07 97.77
N HIS A 68 1.14 -90.11 97.43
CA HIS A 68 -0.33 -90.14 97.50
C HIS A 68 -0.90 -90.50 98.88
N GLY A 69 -0.07 -90.60 99.91
CA GLY A 69 -0.53 -90.97 101.26
C GLY A 69 -0.56 -92.48 101.51
N THR A 70 -0.78 -92.84 102.77
CA THR A 70 -1.05 -94.21 103.23
C THR A 70 -2.16 -94.15 104.28
N LYS A 71 -2.64 -95.28 104.80
CA LYS A 71 -3.67 -95.32 105.85
C LYS A 71 -3.35 -94.41 107.07
N ASN A 72 -2.07 -94.22 107.38
CA ASN A 72 -1.61 -93.45 108.53
C ASN A 72 -1.00 -92.08 108.14
N ARG A 73 -1.08 -91.66 106.87
CA ARG A 73 -0.38 -90.46 106.40
C ARG A 73 -1.04 -89.78 105.22
N ASN A 74 -1.23 -88.46 105.33
CA ASN A 74 -1.81 -87.65 104.27
C ASN A 74 -0.91 -87.56 103.02
N PRO A 75 -1.50 -87.35 101.83
CA PRO A 75 -0.76 -87.04 100.60
C PRO A 75 0.12 -85.79 100.75
N ALA A 76 1.27 -85.78 100.08
CA ALA A 76 2.12 -84.60 100.04
C ALA A 76 1.51 -83.51 99.14
N LYS A 77 1.70 -82.23 99.50
CA LYS A 77 1.23 -81.09 98.68
C LYS A 77 2.08 -80.85 97.42
N TYR A 78 3.33 -81.32 97.46
CA TYR A 78 4.31 -81.19 96.37
C TYR A 78 5.41 -82.24 96.55
N CYS A 79 6.10 -82.55 95.46
CA CYS A 79 7.36 -83.29 95.51
C CYS A 79 8.53 -82.39 95.11
N VAL A 80 9.69 -82.61 95.72
CA VAL A 80 10.96 -81.99 95.30
C VAL A 80 12.04 -83.06 95.29
N VAL A 81 12.79 -83.10 94.20
CA VAL A 81 14.06 -83.82 94.15
C VAL A 81 15.17 -82.82 93.92
N SER A 82 16.21 -82.90 94.75
CA SER A 82 17.43 -82.12 94.60
C SER A 82 18.62 -83.07 94.48
N ILE A 83 19.42 -82.91 93.43
CA ILE A 83 20.70 -83.61 93.26
C ILE A 83 21.84 -82.63 93.44
N TYR A 84 22.91 -83.08 94.07
CA TYR A 84 24.13 -82.32 94.30
C TYR A 84 25.26 -82.96 93.52
N LEU A 85 25.83 -82.21 92.59
CA LEU A 85 26.96 -82.63 91.79
C LEU A 85 28.23 -82.02 92.40
N ASP A 86 29.23 -82.87 92.66
CA ASP A 86 30.61 -82.44 92.86
C ASP A 86 31.17 -82.04 91.49
N ASN A 87 31.46 -80.75 91.34
CA ASN A 87 31.97 -80.11 90.13
C ASN A 87 33.43 -79.64 90.36
N SER A 88 34.20 -80.35 91.17
CA SER A 88 35.62 -80.04 91.41
C SER A 88 36.48 -80.08 90.15
N ASP A 89 36.00 -80.69 89.06
CA ASP A 89 36.66 -80.71 87.75
C ASP A 89 36.29 -79.55 86.82
N GLY A 90 35.39 -78.66 87.24
CA GLY A 90 35.07 -77.41 86.54
C GLY A 90 34.36 -77.58 85.19
N ARG A 91 33.81 -78.76 84.88
CA ARG A 91 33.11 -79.00 83.60
C ARG A 91 31.75 -78.33 83.53
N LEU A 92 31.05 -78.19 84.66
CA LEU A 92 29.85 -77.39 84.73
C LEU A 92 30.20 -75.93 85.05
N PRO A 93 29.55 -74.94 84.41
CA PRO A 93 29.69 -73.55 84.81
C PRO A 93 29.28 -73.34 86.28
N GLY A 94 30.06 -72.58 87.06
CA GLY A 94 29.70 -72.20 88.43
C GLY A 94 30.64 -72.75 89.50
N GLY A 95 30.10 -73.02 90.69
CA GLY A 95 30.87 -73.40 91.87
C GLY A 95 31.37 -74.86 91.85
N LYS A 96 32.21 -75.21 92.84
CA LYS A 96 32.72 -76.58 93.07
C LYS A 96 31.63 -77.59 93.43
N GLN A 97 30.46 -77.13 93.86
CA GLN A 97 29.27 -77.95 94.05
C GLN A 97 28.10 -77.30 93.35
N VAL A 98 27.36 -78.08 92.57
CA VAL A 98 26.19 -77.62 91.82
C VAL A 98 24.95 -78.34 92.35
N LYS A 99 23.91 -77.58 92.69
CA LYS A 99 22.61 -78.11 93.12
C LYS A 99 21.59 -77.95 92.01
N ILE A 100 21.07 -79.07 91.53
CA ILE A 100 19.95 -79.10 90.59
C ILE A 100 18.71 -79.54 91.35
N SER A 101 17.59 -78.84 91.18
CA SER A 101 16.34 -79.19 91.87
C SER A 101 15.15 -79.06 90.96
N ARG A 102 14.23 -80.01 91.05
CA ARG A 102 12.93 -79.95 90.39
C ARG A 102 11.81 -80.12 91.41
N LYS A 103 10.85 -79.19 91.37
CA LYS A 103 9.64 -79.21 92.21
C LYS A 103 8.42 -79.39 91.32
N VAL A 104 7.52 -80.30 91.70
CA VAL A 104 6.19 -80.43 91.10
C VAL A 104 5.13 -80.27 92.18
N THR A 105 4.08 -79.50 91.86
CA THR A 105 2.92 -79.28 92.72
C THR A 105 1.73 -80.14 92.27
N GLN A 106 0.72 -80.30 93.11
CA GLN A 106 -0.53 -81.00 92.77
C GLN A 106 -1.28 -80.42 91.55
N LYS A 107 -0.95 -79.19 91.13
CA LYS A 107 -1.49 -78.55 89.92
C LYS A 107 -0.66 -78.86 88.65
N GLY A 108 0.28 -79.80 88.71
CA GLY A 108 1.18 -80.15 87.61
C GLY A 108 2.30 -79.15 87.32
N LEU A 109 2.35 -77.98 87.99
CA LEU A 109 3.40 -76.99 87.77
C LEU A 109 4.79 -77.55 88.14
N SER A 110 5.67 -77.63 87.14
CA SER A 110 7.06 -78.12 87.25
C SER A 110 8.05 -76.95 87.24
N ILE A 111 8.82 -76.79 88.30
CA ILE A 111 9.78 -75.69 88.46
C ILE A 111 11.19 -76.27 88.59
N PHE A 112 12.08 -75.89 87.66
CA PHE A 112 13.50 -76.22 87.70
C PHE A 112 14.30 -75.13 88.40
N ARG A 113 15.30 -75.54 89.17
CA ARG A 113 16.26 -74.63 89.82
C ARG A 113 17.69 -75.13 89.66
N LEU A 114 18.59 -74.21 89.33
CA LEU A 114 20.04 -74.38 89.38
C LEU A 114 20.59 -73.46 90.48
N ASP A 115 21.25 -74.05 91.48
CA ASP A 115 21.76 -73.35 92.67
C ASP A 115 20.73 -72.40 93.31
N GLY A 116 19.47 -72.86 93.35
CA GLY A 116 18.34 -72.10 93.90
C GLY A 116 17.67 -71.13 92.94
N LYS A 117 18.30 -70.76 91.82
CA LYS A 117 17.73 -69.86 90.81
C LYS A 117 16.80 -70.61 89.86
N VAL A 118 15.63 -70.05 89.57
CA VAL A 118 14.66 -70.66 88.65
C VAL A 118 15.19 -70.57 87.22
N VAL A 119 15.16 -71.69 86.49
CA VAL A 119 15.60 -71.78 85.09
C VAL A 119 14.58 -72.53 84.23
N THR A 120 14.63 -72.31 82.92
CA THR A 120 13.84 -73.12 81.98
C THR A 120 14.48 -74.51 81.81
N ARG A 121 13.69 -75.48 81.35
CA ARG A 121 14.21 -76.83 81.03
C ARG A 121 15.32 -76.78 79.98
N SER A 122 15.18 -75.96 78.93
CA SER A 122 16.23 -75.81 77.90
C SER A 122 17.55 -75.37 78.52
N LYS A 123 17.54 -74.30 79.32
CA LYS A 123 18.74 -73.80 80.01
C LYS A 123 19.36 -74.85 80.94
N LEU A 124 18.55 -75.67 81.60
CA LEU A 124 19.06 -76.78 82.40
C LEU A 124 19.77 -77.84 81.54
N LEU A 125 19.20 -78.20 80.39
CA LEU A 125 19.81 -79.17 79.47
C LEU A 125 21.11 -78.63 78.85
N ASP A 126 21.11 -77.37 78.42
CA ASP A 126 22.31 -76.70 77.88
C ASP A 126 23.42 -76.63 78.95
N PHE A 127 23.03 -76.35 80.19
CA PHE A 127 23.96 -76.34 81.32
C PHE A 127 24.61 -77.72 81.55
N LEU A 128 23.79 -78.79 81.55
CA LEU A 128 24.25 -80.17 81.72
C LEU A 128 25.09 -80.69 80.54
N ALA A 129 24.84 -80.19 79.32
CA ALA A 129 25.58 -80.56 78.12
C ALA A 129 27.08 -80.21 78.22
N ASN A 130 27.46 -79.14 78.94
CA ASN A 130 28.87 -78.78 79.17
C ASN A 130 29.68 -79.89 79.86
N ALA A 131 29.03 -80.72 80.69
CA ALA A 131 29.66 -81.87 81.33
C ALA A 131 29.33 -83.21 80.67
N ASN A 132 28.77 -83.19 79.44
CA ASN A 132 28.26 -84.36 78.73
C ASN A 132 27.22 -85.17 79.53
N ILE A 133 26.44 -84.49 80.38
CA ILE A 133 25.35 -85.11 81.12
C ILE A 133 24.07 -84.93 80.31
N SER A 134 23.51 -86.02 79.79
CA SER A 134 22.20 -85.98 79.15
C SER A 134 21.20 -86.85 79.92
N PRO A 135 19.99 -86.34 80.24
CA PRO A 135 18.93 -87.16 80.82
C PRO A 135 18.38 -88.23 79.86
N TYR A 136 18.65 -88.08 78.57
CA TYR A 136 18.28 -89.02 77.51
C TYR A 136 19.50 -89.72 76.90
N GLY A 137 20.68 -89.51 77.48
CA GLY A 137 21.93 -90.06 76.99
C GLY A 137 22.18 -91.48 77.48
N TYR A 138 23.28 -92.06 76.99
CA TYR A 138 23.70 -93.43 77.27
C TYR A 138 24.33 -93.62 78.65
N ASN A 139 24.48 -92.54 79.41
CA ASN A 139 25.02 -92.53 80.77
C ASN A 139 24.01 -93.00 81.82
N ILE A 140 22.72 -93.18 81.46
CA ILE A 140 21.70 -93.77 82.32
C ILE A 140 21.01 -94.89 81.55
N ILE A 141 21.07 -96.11 82.07
CA ILE A 141 20.46 -97.29 81.46
C ILE A 141 19.30 -97.74 82.35
N MET A 142 18.09 -97.59 81.84
CA MET A 142 16.86 -98.07 82.46
C MET A 142 16.52 -99.48 81.99
N GLN A 143 15.58 -100.12 82.69
CA GLN A 143 15.02 -101.39 82.27
C GLN A 143 14.34 -101.22 80.90
N GLY A 144 14.82 -101.95 79.89
CA GLY A 144 14.34 -101.88 78.50
C GLY A 144 15.16 -101.00 77.55
N ASP A 145 16.09 -100.18 78.05
CA ASP A 145 16.92 -99.30 77.20
C ASP A 145 17.92 -100.08 76.34
N ILE A 146 18.29 -101.30 76.74
CA ILE A 146 19.21 -102.16 75.98
C ILE A 146 18.66 -102.48 74.58
N ASN A 147 17.35 -102.77 74.48
CA ASN A 147 16.74 -103.05 73.17
C ASN A 147 16.77 -101.82 72.26
N LYS A 148 16.58 -100.62 72.82
CA LYS A 148 16.65 -99.36 72.06
C LYS A 148 18.04 -99.14 71.45
N ILE A 149 19.11 -99.49 72.18
CA ILE A 149 20.48 -99.37 71.67
C ILE A 149 20.70 -100.34 70.49
N ILE A 150 20.12 -101.54 70.56
CA ILE A 150 20.23 -102.56 69.50
C ILE A 150 19.42 -102.17 68.25
N GLU A 151 18.21 -101.63 68.42
CA GLU A 151 17.26 -101.31 67.33
C GLU A 151 17.51 -99.96 66.63
N MET A 152 18.44 -99.15 67.13
CA MET A 152 18.70 -97.80 66.64
C MET A 152 19.19 -97.73 65.19
N SER A 153 18.73 -96.70 64.46
CA SER A 153 19.15 -96.45 63.08
C SER A 153 20.64 -96.07 62.97
N PRO A 154 21.30 -96.32 61.82
CA PRO A 154 22.69 -95.94 61.61
C PRO A 154 22.98 -94.44 61.76
N THR A 155 22.02 -93.57 61.40
CA THR A 155 22.13 -92.11 61.51
C THR A 155 22.12 -91.67 62.97
N GLU A 156 21.14 -92.13 63.76
CA GLU A 156 21.09 -91.88 65.19
C GLU A 156 22.35 -92.43 65.87
N ARG A 157 22.79 -93.64 65.50
CA ARG A 157 24.02 -94.23 66.04
C ARG A 157 25.25 -93.37 65.73
N ARG A 158 25.34 -92.83 64.51
CA ARG A 158 26.41 -91.92 64.11
C ARG A 158 26.37 -90.62 64.89
N GLU A 159 25.20 -90.05 65.14
CA GLU A 159 25.07 -88.82 65.94
C GLU A 159 25.65 -89.02 67.35
N ILE A 160 25.37 -90.16 67.99
CA ILE A 160 25.95 -90.49 69.30
C ILE A 160 27.46 -90.54 69.23
N ILE A 161 27.99 -91.27 68.24
CA ILE A 161 29.44 -91.42 68.09
C ILE A 161 30.07 -90.05 67.83
N SER A 162 29.43 -89.21 67.03
CA SER A 162 29.90 -87.85 66.70
C SER A 162 29.87 -86.93 67.92
N GLN A 163 28.83 -87.05 68.75
CA GLN A 163 28.70 -86.32 70.01
C GLN A 163 29.76 -86.77 71.03
N LEU A 164 29.98 -88.09 71.17
CA LEU A 164 31.03 -88.64 72.04
C LEU A 164 32.43 -88.27 71.56
N ALA A 165 32.64 -88.20 70.25
CA ALA A 165 33.91 -87.79 69.64
C ALA A 165 34.12 -86.26 69.64
N GLY A 166 33.12 -85.47 70.04
CA GLY A 166 33.21 -84.00 70.07
C GLY A 166 33.23 -83.34 68.69
N ILE A 167 32.82 -84.04 67.62
CA ILE A 167 32.89 -83.54 66.23
C ILE A 167 31.72 -82.58 65.92
N GLN A 168 30.64 -82.66 66.70
CA GLN A 168 29.42 -81.86 66.50
C GLN A 168 29.68 -80.34 66.46
N GLU A 169 30.64 -79.83 67.25
CA GLU A 169 30.99 -78.40 67.24
C GLU A 169 31.55 -77.96 65.87
N PHE A 170 32.31 -78.82 65.19
CA PHE A 170 32.88 -78.52 63.88
C PHE A 170 31.81 -78.53 62.77
N ASP A 171 30.85 -79.45 62.84
CA ASP A 171 29.74 -79.51 61.90
C ASP A 171 28.84 -78.26 62.01
N GLU A 172 28.58 -77.79 63.23
CA GLU A 172 27.84 -76.54 63.45
C GLU A 172 28.58 -75.30 62.90
N LYS A 173 29.90 -75.21 63.15
CA LYS A 173 30.73 -74.12 62.61
C LYS A 173 30.75 -74.13 61.09
N LYS A 174 30.89 -75.31 60.47
CA LYS A 174 30.86 -75.46 59.02
C LYS A 174 29.53 -75.00 58.44
N HIS A 175 28.41 -75.42 59.03
CA HIS A 175 27.09 -75.04 58.56
C HIS A 175 26.87 -73.51 58.63
N LYS A 176 27.28 -72.87 59.73
CA LYS A 176 27.22 -71.40 59.86
C LYS A 176 28.07 -70.69 58.81
N ALA A 177 29.29 -71.16 58.54
CA ALA A 177 30.15 -70.58 57.53
C ALA A 177 29.56 -70.69 56.11
N MET A 178 28.93 -71.82 55.79
CA MET A 178 28.26 -72.01 54.50
C MET A 178 27.08 -71.05 54.30
N LEU A 179 26.27 -70.83 55.34
CA LEU A 179 25.17 -69.86 55.29
C LEU A 179 25.66 -68.42 55.10
N GLU A 180 26.80 -68.06 55.70
CA GLU A 180 27.40 -66.73 55.48
C GLU A 180 27.97 -66.59 54.06
N LEU A 181 28.63 -67.63 53.52
CA LEU A 181 29.15 -67.62 52.15
C LEU A 181 28.02 -67.38 51.14
N GLU A 182 26.90 -68.08 51.28
CA GLU A 182 25.74 -67.94 50.39
C GLU A 182 25.13 -66.52 50.44
N LYS A 183 25.21 -65.83 51.58
CA LYS A 183 24.80 -64.41 51.66
C LYS A 183 25.77 -63.51 50.90
N VAL A 184 27.08 -63.71 51.07
CA VAL A 184 28.10 -62.91 50.39
C VAL A 184 28.00 -63.07 48.87
N GLU A 185 27.82 -64.29 48.38
CA GLU A 185 27.65 -64.57 46.95
C GLU A 185 26.43 -63.85 46.36
N ARG A 186 25.31 -63.81 47.08
CA ARG A 186 24.13 -63.03 46.67
C ARG A 186 24.42 -61.54 46.57
N HIS A 187 25.08 -60.96 47.58
CA HIS A 187 25.44 -59.54 47.54
C HIS A 187 26.38 -59.20 46.38
N ILE A 188 27.35 -60.07 46.06
CA ILE A 188 28.24 -59.86 44.91
C ILE A 188 27.46 -59.81 43.60
N ASN A 189 26.52 -60.75 43.40
CA ASN A 189 25.68 -60.76 42.19
C ASN A 189 24.83 -59.49 42.06
N GLU A 190 24.25 -59.02 43.17
CA GLU A 190 23.49 -57.75 43.18
C GLU A 190 24.38 -56.56 42.84
N MET A 191 25.57 -56.46 43.43
CA MET A 191 26.52 -55.39 43.14
C MET A 191 26.97 -55.40 41.67
N GLN A 192 27.16 -56.57 41.07
CA GLN A 192 27.53 -56.68 39.66
C GLN A 192 26.42 -56.18 38.72
N ILE A 193 25.15 -56.44 39.05
CA ILE A 193 24.01 -55.91 38.28
C ILE A 193 24.01 -54.38 38.32
N VAL A 194 24.14 -53.81 39.53
CA VAL A 194 24.18 -52.35 39.71
C VAL A 194 25.39 -51.74 38.98
N ALA A 195 26.56 -52.37 39.06
CA ALA A 195 27.76 -51.87 38.37
C ALA A 195 27.58 -51.84 36.85
N ARG A 196 26.95 -52.88 36.26
CA ARG A 196 26.65 -52.92 34.82
C ARG A 196 25.67 -51.81 34.42
N GLU A 197 24.61 -51.61 35.20
CA GLU A 197 23.64 -50.55 34.95
C GLU A 197 24.29 -49.15 35.00
N LYS A 198 25.10 -48.89 36.04
CA LYS A 198 25.82 -47.62 36.18
C LYS A 198 26.82 -47.39 35.05
N SER A 199 27.50 -48.44 34.60
CA SER A 199 28.45 -48.35 33.48
C SER A 199 27.76 -48.00 32.17
N ALA A 200 26.60 -48.62 31.89
CA ALA A 200 25.79 -48.31 30.71
C ALA A 200 25.25 -46.86 30.76
N LEU A 201 24.77 -46.42 31.94
CA LEU A 201 24.33 -45.04 32.13
C LEU A 201 25.47 -44.04 31.92
N LEU A 202 26.67 -44.34 32.43
CA LEU A 202 27.84 -43.48 32.26
C LEU A 202 28.21 -43.33 30.78
N GLN A 203 28.23 -44.42 30.01
CA GLN A 203 28.50 -44.36 28.57
C GLN A 203 27.50 -43.45 27.85
N LYS A 204 26.21 -43.61 28.13
CA LYS A 204 25.16 -42.77 27.54
C LYS A 204 25.35 -41.29 27.89
N LEU A 205 25.66 -40.98 29.16
CA LEU A 205 25.90 -39.60 29.58
C LEU A 205 27.15 -38.99 28.94
N MET A 206 28.19 -39.79 28.69
CA MET A 206 29.37 -39.33 27.96
C MET A 206 29.06 -38.98 26.50
N GLU A 207 28.23 -39.78 25.83
CA GLU A 207 27.76 -39.48 24.47
C GLU A 207 26.92 -38.20 24.44
N GLU A 208 25.98 -38.05 25.39
CA GLU A 208 25.15 -36.85 25.52
C GLU A 208 26.00 -35.59 25.78
N ALA A 209 27.00 -35.67 26.66
CA ALA A 209 27.93 -34.57 26.94
C ALA A 209 28.75 -34.18 25.70
N THR A 210 29.28 -35.17 24.98
CA THR A 210 30.05 -34.94 23.75
C THR A 210 29.19 -34.25 22.68
N ASN A 211 27.94 -34.68 22.52
CA ASN A 211 26.99 -34.07 21.60
C ASN A 211 26.62 -32.64 22.00
N ALA A 212 26.47 -32.37 23.31
CA ALA A 212 26.19 -31.03 23.82
C ALA A 212 27.35 -30.06 23.56
N GLU A 213 28.60 -30.49 23.79
CA GLU A 213 29.79 -29.69 23.47
C GLU A 213 29.90 -29.39 21.97
N LEU A 214 29.62 -30.38 21.12
CA LEU A 214 29.62 -30.19 19.66
C LEU A 214 28.53 -29.19 19.25
N TYR A 215 27.34 -29.31 19.82
CA TYR A 215 26.23 -28.38 19.57
C TYR A 215 26.61 -26.94 19.94
N GLU A 216 27.24 -26.74 21.10
CA GLU A 216 27.66 -25.41 21.55
C GLU A 216 28.68 -24.79 20.59
N LYS A 217 29.68 -25.56 20.15
CA LYS A 217 30.67 -25.13 19.15
C LYS A 217 30.00 -24.74 17.82
N LEU A 218 29.14 -25.61 17.29
CA LEU A 218 28.43 -25.36 16.03
C LEU A 218 27.49 -24.16 16.13
N ASN A 219 26.85 -23.94 17.28
CA ASN A 219 25.97 -22.80 17.49
C ASN A 219 26.75 -21.48 17.52
N GLU A 220 27.93 -21.46 18.15
CA GLU A 220 28.82 -20.30 18.12
C GLU A 220 29.33 -20.00 16.70
N GLU A 221 29.71 -21.02 15.93
CA GLU A 221 30.06 -20.86 14.51
C GLU A 221 28.88 -20.33 13.68
N ALA A 222 27.68 -20.88 13.88
CA ALA A 222 26.47 -20.44 13.19
C ALA A 222 26.14 -18.96 13.51
N LYS A 223 26.29 -18.52 14.77
CA LYS A 223 26.13 -17.12 15.15
C LYS A 223 27.13 -16.22 14.42
N LYS A 224 28.41 -16.61 14.37
CA LYS A 224 29.47 -15.84 13.65
C LYS A 224 29.18 -15.74 12.16
N LEU A 225 28.76 -16.84 11.53
CA LEU A 225 28.39 -16.88 10.12
C LEU A 225 27.17 -16.00 9.83
N ARG A 226 26.11 -16.08 10.66
CA ARG A 226 24.94 -15.20 10.54
C ARG A 226 25.30 -13.73 10.67
N ALA A 227 26.13 -13.36 11.64
CA ALA A 227 26.62 -11.99 11.79
C ALA A 227 27.39 -11.52 10.55
N SER A 228 28.19 -12.40 9.95
CA SER A 228 28.95 -12.12 8.73
C SER A 228 28.05 -11.90 7.52
N ILE A 229 27.02 -12.74 7.35
CA ILE A 229 26.01 -12.59 6.28
C ILE A 229 25.26 -11.26 6.45
N LEU A 230 24.77 -10.96 7.66
CA LEU A 230 24.07 -9.71 7.94
C LEU A 230 24.93 -8.48 7.67
N LYS A 231 26.24 -8.54 7.99
CA LYS A 231 27.17 -7.45 7.66
C LYS A 231 27.29 -7.24 6.14
N LEU A 232 27.45 -8.32 5.37
CA LEU A 232 27.54 -8.25 3.91
C LEU A 232 26.25 -7.71 3.28
N GLU A 233 25.08 -8.13 3.78
CA GLU A 233 23.80 -7.60 3.34
C GLU A 233 23.65 -6.11 3.65
N LEU A 234 24.05 -5.69 4.87
CA LEU A 234 24.04 -4.29 5.27
C LEU A 234 24.95 -3.45 4.35
N GLU A 235 26.16 -3.91 4.06
CA GLU A 235 27.08 -3.22 3.15
C GLU A 235 26.53 -3.16 1.72
N ARG A 236 25.88 -4.23 1.24
CA ARG A 236 25.22 -4.23 -0.07
C ARG A 236 24.07 -3.22 -0.12
N LYS A 237 23.24 -3.16 0.93
CA LYS A 237 22.13 -2.21 1.04
C LYS A 237 22.62 -0.77 1.15
N LYS A 238 23.69 -0.51 1.92
CA LYS A 238 24.35 0.81 2.02
C LYS A 238 24.86 1.28 0.66
N ARG A 239 25.59 0.43 -0.07
CA ARG A 239 26.05 0.76 -1.44
C ARG A 239 24.89 1.02 -2.40
N GLY A 240 23.80 0.27 -2.27
CA GLY A 240 22.57 0.52 -3.04
C GLY A 240 21.95 1.87 -2.72
N LEU A 241 21.88 2.23 -1.44
CA LEU A 241 21.37 3.52 -0.97
C LEU A 241 22.22 4.69 -1.50
N GLU A 242 23.54 4.58 -1.46
CA GLU A 242 24.46 5.61 -2.01
C GLU A 242 24.22 5.83 -3.50
N ARG A 243 24.14 4.78 -4.31
CA ARG A 243 23.83 4.91 -5.75
C ARG A 243 22.48 5.57 -6.01
N ILE A 244 21.46 5.23 -5.21
CA ILE A 244 20.13 5.84 -5.35
C ILE A 244 20.19 7.32 -4.99
N ARG A 245 20.93 7.70 -3.93
CA ARG A 245 21.12 9.10 -3.54
C ARG A 245 21.87 9.90 -4.61
N GLU A 246 22.93 9.36 -5.18
CA GLU A 246 23.65 10.00 -6.28
C GLU A 246 22.73 10.23 -7.48
N ARG A 247 21.94 9.21 -7.85
CA ARG A 247 20.99 9.33 -8.96
C ARG A 247 19.86 10.32 -8.68
N LEU A 248 19.36 10.37 -7.44
CA LEU A 248 18.37 11.36 -7.02
C LEU A 248 18.92 12.78 -7.16
N SER A 249 20.14 13.01 -6.64
CA SER A 249 20.79 14.31 -6.74
C SER A 249 21.03 14.74 -8.19
N GLY A 250 21.40 13.80 -9.08
CA GLY A 250 21.52 14.07 -10.52
C GLY A 250 20.17 14.47 -11.15
N LEU A 251 19.10 13.72 -10.86
CA LEU A 251 17.75 14.02 -11.35
C LEU A 251 17.21 15.35 -10.82
N GLU A 252 17.51 15.71 -9.57
CA GLU A 252 17.14 17.01 -9.00
C GLU A 252 17.85 18.16 -9.73
N ALA A 253 19.13 17.99 -10.07
CA ALA A 253 19.88 18.97 -10.85
C ALA A 253 19.33 19.10 -12.28
N GLU A 254 19.00 17.99 -12.94
CA GLU A 254 18.35 17.99 -14.25
C GLU A 254 16.98 18.68 -14.21
N LEU A 255 16.15 18.37 -13.20
CA LEU A 255 14.85 19.01 -13.00
C LEU A 255 15.00 20.53 -12.83
N GLN A 256 15.98 20.96 -12.03
CA GLN A 256 16.25 22.39 -11.84
C GLN A 256 16.66 23.07 -13.15
N ASN A 257 17.52 22.43 -13.96
CA ASN A 257 17.93 22.96 -15.25
C ASN A 257 16.74 23.08 -16.22
N VAL A 258 15.94 22.02 -16.36
CA VAL A 258 14.74 22.04 -17.21
C VAL A 258 13.72 23.06 -16.73
N SER A 259 13.56 23.24 -15.41
CA SER A 259 12.69 24.28 -14.86
C SER A 259 13.19 25.68 -15.23
N ASN A 260 14.50 25.92 -15.16
CA ASN A 260 15.08 27.20 -15.56
C ASN A 260 14.91 27.45 -17.07
N GLU A 261 15.13 26.43 -17.91
CA GLU A 261 14.90 26.51 -19.36
C GLU A 261 13.43 26.81 -19.68
N LEU A 262 12.50 26.18 -18.97
CA LEU A 262 11.06 26.43 -19.10
C LEU A 262 10.70 27.87 -18.72
N GLU A 263 11.30 28.42 -17.65
CA GLU A 263 11.09 29.83 -17.29
C GLU A 263 11.59 30.79 -18.38
N VAL A 264 12.77 30.51 -18.95
CA VAL A 264 13.33 31.32 -20.05
C VAL A 264 12.42 31.26 -21.27
N ALA A 265 12.02 30.06 -21.69
CA ALA A 265 11.12 29.86 -22.83
C ALA A 265 9.76 30.54 -22.62
N ASN A 266 9.20 30.49 -21.41
CA ASN A 266 7.95 31.19 -21.08
C ASN A 266 8.11 32.71 -21.17
N ARG A 267 9.23 33.28 -20.72
CA ARG A 267 9.51 34.73 -20.87
C ARG A 267 9.62 35.12 -22.35
N GLU A 268 10.34 34.33 -23.15
CA GLU A 268 10.45 34.56 -24.60
C GLU A 268 9.08 34.49 -25.29
N MET A 269 8.24 33.52 -24.90
CA MET A 269 6.88 33.38 -25.39
C MET A 269 6.03 34.60 -25.04
N GLU A 270 6.09 35.10 -23.81
CA GLU A 270 5.38 36.33 -23.42
C GLU A 270 5.85 37.56 -24.21
N GLU A 271 7.14 37.70 -24.45
CA GLU A 271 7.68 38.78 -25.29
C GLU A 271 7.19 38.68 -26.73
N LEU A 272 7.19 37.49 -27.31
CA LEU A 272 6.68 37.25 -28.66
C LEU A 272 5.18 37.52 -28.76
N LEU A 273 4.39 37.15 -27.75
CA LEU A 273 2.96 37.47 -27.68
C LEU A 273 2.74 38.99 -27.59
N LYS A 274 3.53 39.71 -26.79
CA LYS A 274 3.49 41.18 -26.73
C LYS A 274 3.83 41.80 -28.10
N LYS A 275 4.92 41.34 -28.74
CA LYS A 275 5.33 41.80 -30.08
C LYS A 275 4.25 41.53 -31.12
N SER A 276 3.67 40.33 -31.13
CA SER A 276 2.55 39.95 -32.00
C SER A 276 1.33 40.86 -31.79
N GLY A 277 0.97 41.13 -30.53
CA GLY A 277 -0.10 42.06 -30.18
C GLY A 277 0.17 43.50 -30.65
N THR A 278 1.42 43.99 -30.55
CA THR A 278 1.80 45.30 -31.10
C THR A 278 1.73 45.34 -32.62
N LEU A 279 2.22 44.31 -33.31
CA LEU A 279 2.16 44.19 -34.76
C LEU A 279 0.72 44.11 -35.25
N THR A 280 -0.17 43.41 -34.54
CA THR A 280 -1.60 43.35 -34.89
C THR A 280 -2.24 44.74 -34.78
N LYS A 281 -1.94 45.50 -33.71
CA LYS A 281 -2.40 46.89 -33.60
C LYS A 281 -1.88 47.77 -34.74
N GLU A 282 -0.63 47.58 -35.14
CA GLU A 282 -0.01 48.32 -36.23
C GLU A 282 -0.62 47.97 -37.59
N ILE A 283 -0.89 46.68 -37.85
CA ILE A 283 -1.63 46.21 -39.03
C ILE A 283 -3.02 46.86 -39.07
N ILE A 284 -3.79 46.82 -37.98
CA ILE A 284 -5.11 47.47 -37.92
C ILE A 284 -5.00 48.97 -38.24
N ARG A 285 -3.98 49.66 -37.70
CA ARG A 285 -3.73 51.07 -37.98
C ARG A 285 -3.42 51.32 -39.47
N LEU A 286 -2.55 50.50 -40.05
CA LEU A 286 -2.18 50.59 -41.47
C LEU A 286 -3.38 50.30 -42.38
N SER A 287 -4.19 49.29 -42.07
CA SER A 287 -5.43 48.99 -42.79
C SER A 287 -6.42 50.16 -42.75
N ARG A 288 -6.62 50.79 -41.59
CA ARG A 288 -7.45 52.01 -41.48
C ARG A 288 -6.90 53.14 -42.35
N ASN A 289 -5.58 53.37 -42.31
CA ASN A 289 -4.93 54.38 -43.14
C ASN A 289 -5.10 54.09 -44.64
N TYR A 290 -5.07 52.82 -45.04
CA TYR A 290 -5.31 52.39 -46.41
C TYR A 290 -6.76 52.63 -46.84
N GLU A 291 -7.74 52.31 -45.99
CA GLU A 291 -9.15 52.64 -46.25
C GLU A 291 -9.39 54.15 -46.37
N LEU A 292 -8.76 54.94 -45.51
CA LEU A 292 -8.79 56.41 -45.58
C LEU A 292 -8.21 56.92 -46.89
N ARG A 293 -7.06 56.40 -47.34
CA ARG A 293 -6.50 56.74 -48.66
C ARG A 293 -7.46 56.37 -49.80
N ARG A 294 -8.04 55.18 -49.77
CA ARG A 294 -9.02 54.76 -50.77
C ARG A 294 -10.21 55.72 -50.85
N LYS A 295 -10.73 56.17 -49.69
CA LYS A 295 -11.79 57.18 -49.63
C LYS A 295 -11.34 58.52 -50.21
N ILE A 296 -10.11 58.96 -49.89
CA ILE A 296 -9.53 60.18 -50.47
C ILE A 296 -9.46 60.09 -51.99
N ASP A 297 -9.04 58.96 -52.54
CA ASP A 297 -8.93 58.77 -54.00
C ASP A 297 -10.29 58.79 -54.70
N VAL A 298 -11.33 58.21 -54.08
CA VAL A 298 -12.72 58.31 -54.56
C VAL A 298 -13.17 59.78 -54.59
N VAL A 299 -13.00 60.50 -53.48
CA VAL A 299 -13.41 61.91 -53.37
C VAL A 299 -12.62 62.79 -54.35
N LYS A 300 -11.33 62.54 -54.55
CA LYS A 300 -10.53 63.23 -55.57
C LYS A 300 -11.09 63.03 -56.96
N THR A 301 -11.50 61.80 -57.29
CA THR A 301 -12.07 61.48 -58.61
C THR A 301 -13.40 62.21 -58.84
N GLU A 302 -14.27 62.27 -57.82
CA GLU A 302 -15.51 63.04 -57.87
C GLU A 302 -15.25 64.55 -58.01
N LEU A 303 -14.26 65.08 -57.29
CA LEU A 303 -13.88 66.49 -57.37
C LEU A 303 -13.39 66.87 -58.78
N ILE A 304 -12.62 66.00 -59.44
CA ILE A 304 -12.19 66.21 -60.83
C ILE A 304 -13.41 66.30 -61.74
N ARG A 305 -14.34 65.34 -61.65
CA ARG A 305 -15.57 65.36 -62.45
C ARG A 305 -16.38 66.65 -62.27
N LYS A 306 -16.56 67.10 -61.03
CA LYS A 306 -17.31 68.32 -60.74
C LYS A 306 -16.63 69.58 -61.26
N ARG A 307 -15.28 69.62 -61.28
CA ARG A 307 -14.53 70.73 -61.90
C ARG A 307 -14.71 70.79 -63.40
N ASP A 308 -14.69 69.65 -64.09
CA ASP A 308 -14.88 69.60 -65.54
C ASP A 308 -16.30 70.05 -65.94
N GLU A 309 -17.30 69.67 -65.14
CA GLU A 309 -18.70 70.09 -65.30
C GLU A 309 -18.87 71.61 -65.15
N LEU A 310 -18.20 72.22 -64.15
CA LEU A 310 -18.21 73.66 -63.93
C LEU A 310 -17.63 74.43 -65.12
N ARG A 311 -16.51 73.93 -65.67
CA ARG A 311 -15.82 74.56 -66.80
C ARG A 311 -16.65 74.58 -68.08
N PHE A 312 -17.50 73.57 -68.28
CA PHE A 312 -18.42 73.51 -69.41
C PHE A 312 -19.50 74.61 -69.33
N LEU A 313 -20.10 74.80 -68.15
CA LEU A 313 -21.13 75.81 -67.92
C LEU A 313 -20.61 77.26 -68.07
N GLU A 314 -19.37 77.53 -67.67
CA GLU A 314 -18.77 78.87 -67.79
C GLU A 314 -18.61 79.32 -69.26
N LEU A 315 -18.30 78.39 -70.17
CA LEU A 315 -18.12 78.67 -71.60
C LEU A 315 -19.43 79.01 -72.32
N GLU A 316 -20.56 78.50 -71.83
CA GLU A 316 -21.88 78.75 -72.42
C GLU A 316 -22.37 80.18 -72.11
N LEU A 317 -22.05 80.68 -70.90
CA LEU A 317 -22.50 81.97 -70.40
C LEU A 317 -21.86 83.17 -71.13
N GLU A 318 -20.62 83.04 -71.60
CA GLU A 318 -19.92 84.12 -72.33
C GLU A 318 -20.50 84.38 -73.73
N ARG A 319 -21.13 83.38 -74.37
CA ARG A 319 -21.68 83.52 -75.73
C ARG A 319 -22.97 84.36 -75.80
N MET A 320 -23.72 84.49 -74.72
CA MET A 320 -24.99 85.23 -74.71
C MET A 320 -24.83 86.75 -74.53
N LYS A 321 -23.72 87.26 -73.97
CA LYS A 321 -23.61 88.68 -73.55
C LYS A 321 -23.16 89.69 -74.61
N THR A 322 -22.87 89.28 -75.85
CA THR A 322 -22.23 90.14 -76.88
C THR A 322 -23.15 90.68 -77.97
N LYS A 323 -24.48 90.43 -77.94
CA LYS A 323 -25.38 90.69 -79.08
C LYS A 323 -26.19 92.02 -79.10
N ASP A 324 -26.32 92.79 -78.02
CA ASP A 324 -27.23 93.97 -77.95
C ASP A 324 -26.57 95.37 -77.81
N ARG A 325 -25.24 95.50 -77.90
CA ARG A 325 -24.52 96.74 -77.50
C ARG A 325 -24.38 97.88 -78.54
N VAL A 326 -24.76 97.67 -79.80
CA VAL A 326 -24.34 98.53 -80.93
C VAL A 326 -25.29 99.71 -81.21
N PHE A 327 -26.60 99.51 -81.14
CA PHE A 327 -27.59 100.54 -81.50
C PHE A 327 -27.89 101.52 -80.34
N GLU A 328 -27.98 101.04 -79.10
CA GLU A 328 -28.18 101.89 -77.90
C GLU A 328 -27.10 102.98 -77.74
N ALA A 329 -25.89 102.75 -78.27
CA ALA A 329 -24.80 103.70 -78.16
C ALA A 329 -24.86 104.87 -79.16
N LEU A 330 -25.70 104.79 -80.21
CA LEU A 330 -25.72 105.72 -81.34
C LEU A 330 -27.04 106.50 -81.51
N SER A 331 -28.13 106.06 -80.87
CA SER A 331 -29.49 106.65 -81.01
C SER A 331 -29.63 108.08 -80.48
N GLY A 332 -28.65 108.60 -79.73
CA GLY A 332 -28.65 109.99 -79.22
C GLY A 332 -27.97 111.02 -80.14
N ARG A 333 -27.47 110.61 -81.31
CA ARG A 333 -26.67 111.48 -82.18
C ARG A 333 -27.53 112.20 -83.23
N LYS A 334 -27.33 113.51 -83.35
CA LYS A 334 -28.03 114.35 -84.34
C LYS A 334 -27.67 113.88 -85.77
N GLY A 335 -28.69 113.60 -86.59
CA GLY A 335 -28.55 113.08 -87.96
C GLY A 335 -28.65 111.55 -88.11
N VAL A 336 -28.73 110.80 -87.01
CA VAL A 336 -29.12 109.38 -87.04
C VAL A 336 -30.64 109.32 -86.95
N VAL A 337 -31.29 108.74 -87.96
CA VAL A 337 -32.75 108.78 -88.08
C VAL A 337 -33.38 107.64 -87.29
N ALA A 338 -33.08 106.40 -87.69
CA ALA A 338 -33.66 105.18 -87.13
C ALA A 338 -32.95 103.94 -87.71
N THR A 339 -33.30 102.74 -87.26
CA THR A 339 -32.97 101.50 -87.99
C THR A 339 -33.87 101.31 -89.22
N PHE A 340 -33.44 100.48 -90.16
CA PHE A 340 -34.24 100.15 -91.34
C PHE A 340 -35.58 99.53 -90.95
N GLU A 341 -35.58 98.63 -89.96
CA GLU A 341 -36.78 98.04 -89.35
C GLU A 341 -37.81 99.09 -88.87
N GLU A 342 -37.35 100.21 -88.32
CA GLU A 342 -38.23 101.27 -87.80
C GLU A 342 -38.77 102.21 -88.89
N ILE A 343 -38.14 102.29 -90.07
CA ILE A 343 -38.61 103.18 -91.17
C ILE A 343 -39.56 102.50 -92.15
N VAL A 344 -39.68 101.17 -92.12
CA VAL A 344 -40.63 100.40 -92.93
C VAL A 344 -41.62 99.69 -92.01
N GLU A 345 -42.90 99.85 -92.31
CA GLU A 345 -43.95 99.10 -91.62
C GLU A 345 -44.26 97.85 -92.45
N ILE A 346 -43.96 96.69 -91.87
CA ILE A 346 -44.14 95.37 -92.49
C ILE A 346 -45.41 94.75 -91.90
N PRO A 347 -46.38 94.31 -92.72
CA PRO A 347 -47.56 93.64 -92.20
C PRO A 347 -47.19 92.35 -91.45
N PRO A 348 -47.85 92.00 -90.32
CA PRO A 348 -47.48 90.86 -89.47
C PRO A 348 -47.38 89.52 -90.23
N LYS A 349 -48.19 89.36 -91.28
CA LYS A 349 -48.18 88.19 -92.15
C LYS A 349 -46.80 87.93 -92.80
N TYR A 350 -45.99 88.96 -92.99
CA TYR A 350 -44.72 88.88 -93.71
C TYR A 350 -43.48 89.09 -92.81
N GLU A 351 -43.65 89.29 -91.51
CA GLU A 351 -42.54 89.60 -90.59
C GLU A 351 -41.41 88.56 -90.65
N LEU A 352 -41.72 87.27 -90.50
CA LEU A 352 -40.73 86.20 -90.54
C LEU A 352 -39.97 86.17 -91.87
N ALA A 353 -40.68 86.35 -92.98
CA ALA A 353 -40.09 86.40 -94.31
C ALA A 353 -39.09 87.55 -94.44
N PHE A 354 -39.42 88.74 -93.92
CA PHE A 354 -38.52 89.88 -93.93
C PHE A 354 -37.35 89.73 -92.95
N GLU A 355 -37.57 89.14 -91.77
CA GLU A 355 -36.51 88.88 -90.79
C GLU A 355 -35.46 87.93 -91.35
N VAL A 356 -35.87 86.80 -91.94
CA VAL A 356 -34.93 85.85 -92.53
C VAL A 356 -34.28 86.42 -93.78
N ALA A 357 -35.05 87.07 -94.66
CA ALA A 357 -34.51 87.63 -95.88
C ALA A 357 -33.51 88.76 -95.60
N LEU A 358 -33.83 89.71 -94.74
CA LEU A 358 -32.97 90.87 -94.52
C LEU A 358 -31.90 90.57 -93.47
N GLY A 359 -32.21 89.75 -92.47
CA GLY A 359 -31.29 89.34 -91.40
C GLY A 359 -30.57 90.55 -90.81
N PRO A 360 -29.22 90.57 -90.82
CA PRO A 360 -28.45 91.71 -90.32
C PRO A 360 -28.75 93.04 -91.03
N ARG A 361 -29.32 93.02 -92.25
CA ARG A 361 -29.69 94.23 -92.99
C ARG A 361 -30.91 94.93 -92.42
N LEU A 362 -31.81 94.21 -91.76
CA LEU A 362 -33.00 94.77 -91.11
C LEU A 362 -32.60 95.83 -90.06
N ARG A 363 -31.47 95.59 -89.39
CA ARG A 363 -30.89 96.49 -88.38
C ARG A 363 -29.85 97.46 -88.94
N SER A 364 -29.88 97.75 -90.24
CA SER A 364 -29.03 98.80 -90.84
C SER A 364 -29.51 100.16 -90.35
N ILE A 365 -28.59 101.06 -89.99
CA ILE A 365 -28.91 102.37 -89.41
C ILE A 365 -29.05 103.40 -90.53
N VAL A 366 -30.21 104.03 -90.64
CA VAL A 366 -30.50 105.10 -91.62
C VAL A 366 -30.03 106.43 -91.06
N VAL A 367 -29.28 107.19 -91.86
CA VAL A 367 -28.70 108.48 -91.46
C VAL A 367 -28.97 109.55 -92.51
N GLU A 368 -29.05 110.81 -92.09
CA GLU A 368 -29.40 111.93 -92.97
C GLU A 368 -28.36 112.16 -94.08
N SER A 369 -27.07 112.02 -93.77
CA SER A 369 -25.97 112.22 -94.74
C SER A 369 -24.82 111.25 -94.59
N GLU A 370 -24.00 111.12 -95.64
CA GLU A 370 -22.80 110.29 -95.62
C GLU A 370 -21.80 110.73 -94.53
N GLU A 371 -21.70 112.04 -94.28
CA GLU A 371 -20.85 112.60 -93.23
C GLU A 371 -21.24 112.07 -91.85
N VAL A 372 -22.54 111.93 -91.58
CA VAL A 372 -23.04 111.34 -90.33
C VAL A 372 -22.70 109.86 -90.25
N ALA A 373 -22.79 109.11 -91.35
CA ALA A 373 -22.44 107.68 -91.40
C ALA A 373 -20.97 107.45 -91.00
N ILE A 374 -20.05 108.21 -91.61
CA ILE A 374 -18.61 108.11 -91.33
C ILE A 374 -18.33 108.41 -89.87
N ALA A 375 -18.95 109.47 -89.34
CA ALA A 375 -18.75 109.88 -87.96
C ALA A 375 -19.27 108.84 -86.94
N CYS A 376 -20.34 108.11 -87.28
CA CYS A 376 -20.84 106.99 -86.47
C CYS A 376 -19.90 105.78 -86.54
N ILE A 377 -19.32 105.48 -87.70
CA ILE A 377 -18.35 104.38 -87.86
C ILE A 377 -17.09 104.63 -87.04
N GLU A 378 -16.56 105.85 -87.03
CA GLU A 378 -15.40 106.20 -86.21
C GLU A 378 -15.68 106.03 -84.71
N GLU A 379 -16.87 106.40 -84.26
CA GLU A 379 -17.29 106.25 -82.87
C GLU A 379 -17.39 104.77 -82.45
N LEU A 380 -17.98 103.92 -83.29
CA LEU A 380 -18.01 102.47 -83.05
C LEU A 380 -16.60 101.87 -82.97
N ARG A 381 -15.67 102.38 -83.80
CA ARG A 381 -14.27 101.93 -83.81
C ARG A 381 -13.53 102.35 -82.55
N GLN A 382 -13.69 103.59 -82.09
CA GLN A 382 -13.05 104.09 -80.87
C GLN A 382 -13.56 103.36 -79.62
N LYS A 383 -14.88 103.15 -79.52
CA LYS A 383 -15.51 102.49 -78.38
C LYS A 383 -15.43 100.95 -78.45
N LYS A 384 -14.91 100.39 -79.55
CA LYS A 384 -14.84 98.93 -79.84
C LYS A 384 -16.19 98.22 -79.67
N LEU A 385 -17.28 98.90 -80.05
CA LEU A 385 -18.63 98.40 -79.77
C LEU A 385 -19.12 97.36 -80.79
N GLY A 386 -18.41 97.18 -81.89
CA GLY A 386 -18.72 96.18 -82.91
C GLY A 386 -18.75 96.76 -84.31
N ARG A 387 -19.42 96.07 -85.23
CA ARG A 387 -19.64 96.52 -86.62
C ARG A 387 -21.12 96.77 -86.83
N ALA A 388 -21.46 97.89 -87.47
CA ALA A 388 -22.82 98.23 -87.91
C ALA A 388 -22.81 98.59 -89.39
N ARG A 389 -23.98 98.55 -90.04
CA ARG A 389 -24.18 98.98 -91.43
C ARG A 389 -25.00 100.26 -91.44
N PHE A 390 -24.60 101.25 -92.25
CA PHE A 390 -25.25 102.56 -92.33
C PHE A 390 -25.81 102.82 -93.74
N LEU A 391 -26.95 103.52 -93.83
CA LEU A 391 -27.67 103.85 -95.06
C LEU A 391 -27.90 105.38 -95.13
N PRO A 392 -27.03 106.14 -95.83
CA PRO A 392 -27.15 107.59 -95.96
C PRO A 392 -28.25 108.00 -96.96
N LEU A 393 -29.16 108.86 -96.54
CA LEU A 393 -30.31 109.30 -97.36
C LEU A 393 -29.91 110.19 -98.54
N ASP A 394 -28.91 111.06 -98.36
CA ASP A 394 -28.41 111.96 -99.41
C ASP A 394 -27.72 111.25 -100.58
N ARG A 395 -27.10 110.09 -100.31
CA ARG A 395 -26.24 109.38 -101.26
C ARG A 395 -26.91 108.19 -101.92
N ILE A 396 -27.86 107.53 -101.24
CA ILE A 396 -28.60 106.42 -101.83
C ILE A 396 -29.69 106.97 -102.76
N LYS A 397 -29.42 106.93 -104.06
CA LYS A 397 -30.42 107.19 -105.11
C LYS A 397 -30.72 105.90 -105.86
N SER A 398 -31.97 105.46 -105.85
CA SER A 398 -32.42 104.31 -106.62
C SER A 398 -33.39 104.78 -107.71
N GLU A 399 -32.89 104.97 -108.93
CA GLU A 399 -33.68 105.26 -110.14
C GLU A 399 -34.11 103.98 -110.88
N ARG A 400 -33.73 102.79 -110.38
CA ARG A 400 -34.10 101.51 -110.98
C ARG A 400 -35.60 101.25 -110.79
N GLU A 401 -36.29 100.95 -111.88
CA GLU A 401 -37.66 100.40 -111.81
C GLU A 401 -37.62 99.07 -111.07
N VAL A 402 -38.52 98.90 -110.10
CA VAL A 402 -38.69 97.64 -109.38
C VAL A 402 -39.23 96.63 -110.39
N PRO A 403 -38.49 95.56 -110.73
CA PRO A 403 -38.94 94.61 -111.73
C PRO A 403 -40.20 93.91 -111.21
N LYS A 404 -41.30 93.95 -111.97
CA LYS A 404 -42.53 93.24 -111.61
C LYS A 404 -42.30 91.74 -111.77
N PRO A 405 -42.32 90.95 -110.68
CA PRO A 405 -42.10 89.53 -110.78
C PRO A 405 -43.31 88.86 -111.45
N PRO A 406 -43.10 87.81 -112.27
CA PRO A 406 -44.20 87.08 -112.90
C PRO A 406 -45.09 86.34 -111.88
N ILE A 407 -44.53 85.98 -110.73
CA ILE A 407 -45.20 85.27 -109.62
C ILE A 407 -44.77 85.91 -108.30
N GLY A 408 -45.68 86.00 -107.33
CA GLY A 408 -45.42 86.64 -106.04
C GLY A 408 -45.58 88.16 -106.05
N LYS A 409 -45.12 88.81 -104.98
CA LYS A 409 -45.19 90.27 -104.81
C LYS A 409 -43.80 90.83 -104.52
N ALA A 410 -43.47 91.96 -105.12
CA ALA A 410 -42.22 92.66 -104.80
C ALA A 410 -42.28 93.17 -103.36
N ALA A 411 -41.21 92.97 -102.57
CA ALA A 411 -41.17 93.33 -101.16
C ALA A 411 -41.41 94.83 -100.93
N VAL A 412 -41.00 95.69 -101.86
CA VAL A 412 -41.26 97.14 -101.82
C VAL A 412 -42.76 97.45 -101.83
N GLU A 413 -43.59 96.67 -102.54
CA GLU A 413 -45.04 96.89 -102.63
C GLU A 413 -45.80 96.36 -101.39
N LEU A 414 -45.12 95.59 -100.55
CA LEU A 414 -45.71 94.97 -99.35
C LEU A 414 -45.52 95.81 -98.09
N VAL A 415 -44.67 96.84 -98.13
CA VAL A 415 -44.35 97.67 -96.97
C VAL A 415 -44.88 99.09 -97.14
N THR A 416 -45.20 99.73 -96.02
CA THR A 416 -45.55 101.16 -95.97
C THR A 416 -44.39 101.97 -95.41
N PHE A 417 -44.07 103.10 -96.04
CA PHE A 417 -42.96 103.99 -95.63
C PHE A 417 -43.23 105.43 -96.07
N ARG A 418 -42.51 106.40 -95.49
CA ARG A 418 -42.61 107.82 -95.86
C ARG A 418 -41.91 108.10 -97.19
N PRO A 419 -42.44 108.98 -98.07
CA PRO A 419 -41.87 109.25 -99.39
C PRO A 419 -40.38 109.65 -99.38
N GLU A 420 -39.93 110.33 -98.33
CA GLU A 420 -38.52 110.72 -98.13
C GLU A 420 -37.54 109.54 -98.06
N TYR A 421 -38.01 108.33 -97.70
CA TYR A 421 -37.17 107.13 -97.60
C TYR A 421 -37.26 106.22 -98.83
N GLU A 422 -38.00 106.61 -99.86
CA GLU A 422 -38.30 105.76 -101.01
C GLU A 422 -37.05 105.17 -101.68
N HIS A 423 -36.00 105.97 -101.85
CA HIS A 423 -34.77 105.48 -102.47
C HIS A 423 -34.04 104.44 -101.61
N VAL A 424 -34.05 104.58 -100.28
CA VAL A 424 -33.41 103.61 -99.36
C VAL A 424 -34.23 102.34 -99.26
N VAL A 425 -35.55 102.43 -99.20
CA VAL A 425 -36.43 101.26 -99.17
C VAL A 425 -36.31 100.47 -100.47
N ARG A 426 -36.35 101.14 -101.62
CA ARG A 426 -36.10 100.50 -102.92
C ARG A 426 -34.69 99.90 -103.03
N TYR A 427 -33.67 100.54 -102.44
CA TYR A 427 -32.32 99.99 -102.44
C TYR A 427 -32.21 98.68 -101.63
N VAL A 428 -32.87 98.61 -100.48
CA VAL A 428 -32.80 97.44 -99.59
C VAL A 428 -33.71 96.31 -100.08
N LEU A 429 -34.92 96.64 -100.54
CA LEU A 429 -35.98 95.67 -100.88
C LEU A 429 -36.16 95.44 -102.38
N GLY A 430 -35.57 96.26 -103.25
CA GLY A 430 -35.94 96.32 -104.67
C GLY A 430 -35.70 95.05 -105.49
N ASN A 431 -34.92 94.10 -104.96
CA ASN A 431 -34.68 92.80 -105.60
C ASN A 431 -35.22 91.60 -104.79
N LEU A 432 -36.02 91.88 -103.75
CA LEU A 432 -36.63 90.88 -102.90
C LEU A 432 -38.08 90.64 -103.33
N VAL A 433 -38.42 89.38 -103.58
CA VAL A 433 -39.78 88.94 -103.92
C VAL A 433 -40.27 88.01 -102.83
N VAL A 434 -41.50 88.22 -102.39
CA VAL A 434 -42.16 87.35 -101.42
C VAL A 434 -43.15 86.44 -102.15
N VAL A 435 -43.04 85.14 -101.89
CA VAL A 435 -43.92 84.10 -102.42
C VAL A 435 -44.54 83.31 -101.28
N ASP A 436 -45.64 82.61 -101.54
CA ASP A 436 -46.31 81.82 -100.50
C ASP A 436 -45.51 80.56 -100.11
N ASP A 437 -44.82 79.91 -101.05
CA ASP A 437 -44.17 78.63 -100.82
C ASP A 437 -42.89 78.39 -101.67
N LEU A 438 -42.12 77.38 -101.30
CA LEU A 438 -40.81 77.07 -101.90
C LEU A 438 -40.88 76.59 -103.36
N LYS A 439 -42.03 76.03 -103.79
CA LYS A 439 -42.22 75.65 -105.21
C LYS A 439 -42.39 76.90 -106.05
N SER A 440 -43.17 77.87 -105.56
CA SER A 440 -43.30 79.19 -106.18
C SER A 440 -41.95 79.91 -106.29
N ALA A 441 -41.05 79.75 -105.31
CA ALA A 441 -39.71 80.31 -105.37
C ALA A 441 -38.83 79.72 -106.50
N LYS A 442 -39.02 78.45 -106.85
CA LYS A 442 -38.23 77.75 -107.87
C LYS A 442 -38.47 78.30 -109.28
N GLU A 443 -39.65 78.83 -109.56
CA GLU A 443 -40.02 79.35 -110.88
C GLU A 443 -39.45 80.75 -111.16
N LEU A 444 -38.98 81.45 -110.11
CA LEU A 444 -38.43 82.80 -110.18
C LEU A 444 -36.89 82.77 -110.22
N SER A 445 -36.32 82.63 -111.41
CA SER A 445 -34.87 82.78 -111.59
C SER A 445 -34.48 84.25 -111.73
N GLY A 446 -33.41 84.67 -111.04
CA GLY A 446 -32.86 86.03 -111.12
C GLY A 446 -33.38 87.02 -110.08
N PHE A 447 -34.29 86.62 -109.18
CA PHE A 447 -34.71 87.40 -108.01
C PHE A 447 -34.17 86.78 -106.72
N ARG A 448 -34.06 87.56 -105.66
CA ARG A 448 -33.91 87.03 -104.30
C ARG A 448 -35.31 86.78 -103.77
N VAL A 449 -35.63 85.54 -103.41
CA VAL A 449 -37.00 85.12 -103.11
C VAL A 449 -37.09 84.58 -101.70
N VAL A 450 -38.11 84.98 -100.94
CA VAL A 450 -38.38 84.44 -99.61
C VAL A 450 -39.81 83.95 -99.52
N THR A 451 -40.01 82.80 -98.89
CA THR A 451 -41.35 82.28 -98.58
C THR A 451 -41.92 82.99 -97.35
N ILE A 452 -43.25 82.97 -97.19
CA ILE A 452 -43.88 83.51 -95.98
C ILE A 452 -43.37 82.82 -94.70
N ASP A 453 -43.04 81.53 -94.80
CA ASP A 453 -42.57 80.70 -93.68
C ASP A 453 -41.07 80.86 -93.38
N GLY A 454 -40.35 81.74 -94.10
CA GLY A 454 -38.97 82.09 -93.79
C GLY A 454 -37.90 81.29 -94.53
N ASP A 455 -38.24 80.53 -95.56
CA ASP A 455 -37.22 79.92 -96.42
C ASP A 455 -36.74 80.92 -97.48
N LEU A 456 -35.42 81.08 -97.60
CA LEU A 456 -34.79 82.05 -98.47
C LEU A 456 -34.07 81.37 -99.63
N VAL A 457 -34.31 81.87 -100.85
CA VAL A 457 -33.58 81.53 -102.06
C VAL A 457 -32.82 82.76 -102.52
N GLU A 458 -31.49 82.70 -102.46
CA GLU A 458 -30.63 83.78 -102.94
C GLU A 458 -30.63 83.86 -104.46
N GLN A 459 -30.32 85.06 -104.99
CA GLN A 459 -30.25 85.27 -106.45
C GLN A 459 -29.19 84.37 -107.14
N SER A 460 -28.19 83.88 -106.37
CA SER A 460 -27.18 82.93 -106.82
C SER A 460 -27.68 81.48 -106.93
N GLY A 461 -28.90 81.17 -106.45
CA GLY A 461 -29.50 79.83 -106.43
C GLY A 461 -29.27 79.04 -105.14
N GLU A 462 -28.73 79.67 -104.09
CA GLU A 462 -28.57 79.04 -102.77
C GLU A 462 -29.91 79.02 -102.01
N TYR A 463 -30.19 77.90 -101.34
CA TYR A 463 -31.37 77.71 -100.49
C TYR A 463 -30.96 77.72 -99.02
N VAL A 464 -31.68 78.48 -98.21
CA VAL A 464 -31.55 78.56 -96.75
C VAL A 464 -32.91 78.29 -96.13
N GLY A 465 -33.03 77.21 -95.36
CA GLY A 465 -34.26 76.81 -94.68
C GLY A 465 -33.96 75.90 -93.48
N GLY A 466 -34.76 75.99 -92.42
CA GLY A 466 -34.56 75.26 -91.15
C GLY A 466 -35.39 75.80 -90.00
#